data_AF-A0A614NJ82-F1
#
_entry.id   AF-A0A614NJ82-F1
#
_cell.length_a   1.000
_cell.length_b   1.000
_cell.length_c   1.000
_cell.angle_alpha   90.00
_cell.angle_beta   90.00
_cell.angle_gamma   90.00
#
_symmetry.space_group_name_H-M   'P 1'
#
loop_
_entity.id
_entity.type
_entity.pdbx_description
1 polymer ?
#
loop_
_entity_poly.entity_id
_entity_poly.type
_entity_poly.pdbx_seq_one_letter_code
_entity_poly.pdbx_strand_id
1 'polypeptide(L)'
;MLDKVWFTYKARIQAHHRLEWMDTHSQFLLVWYAILGAALAVVAIRYPTLLGKNTDIFGAILSIALLGVSLSVANRDFRGRALNMRKNYLALQHLYNVINTRNAIQSEDIVKYDELMNDVENHRAMDDKTFRVRNASQLTSRKPRRREYFQVYFFTVFKYVILFIFYTTPVIVAWYLYE
;
A
#
# COMPACT_ATOMS: atom_id res chain seq x y z
N MET A 1 0.00 -13.99 -26.25
CA MET A 1 0.57 -12.69 -25.82
C MET A 1 -0.50 -11.76 -25.28
N LEU A 2 -1.63 -11.61 -25.98
CA LEU A 2 -2.78 -10.80 -25.54
C LEU A 2 -3.21 -11.07 -24.08
N ASP A 3 -3.37 -12.34 -23.69
CA ASP A 3 -3.61 -12.74 -22.29
C ASP A 3 -2.53 -12.25 -21.33
N LYS A 4 -1.24 -12.35 -21.71
CA LYS A 4 -0.13 -11.90 -20.86
C LYS A 4 -0.25 -10.39 -20.59
N VAL A 5 -0.45 -9.59 -21.64
CA VAL A 5 -0.66 -8.14 -21.51
C VAL A 5 -1.87 -7.86 -20.61
N TRP A 6 -2.95 -8.63 -20.79
CA TRP A 6 -4.17 -8.48 -20.01
C TRP A 6 -3.98 -8.68 -18.51
N PHE A 7 -3.40 -9.83 -18.11
CA PHE A 7 -3.14 -10.11 -16.71
C PHE A 7 -2.14 -9.13 -16.11
N THR A 8 -1.09 -8.76 -16.84
CA THR A 8 -0.09 -7.81 -16.37
C THR A 8 -0.72 -6.45 -16.08
N TYR A 9 -1.53 -5.90 -16.99
CA TYR A 9 -2.15 -4.59 -16.74
C TYR A 9 -3.13 -4.66 -15.57
N LYS A 10 -3.91 -5.74 -15.44
CA LYS A 10 -4.83 -5.92 -14.31
C LYS A 10 -4.09 -6.05 -12.97
N ALA A 11 -2.95 -6.75 -12.95
CA ALA A 11 -2.12 -6.84 -11.77
C ALA A 11 -1.47 -5.49 -11.41
N ARG A 12 -1.06 -4.69 -12.40
CA ARG A 12 -0.56 -3.32 -12.18
C ARG A 12 -1.64 -2.36 -11.64
N ILE A 13 -2.91 -2.54 -12.01
CA ILE A 13 -4.03 -1.82 -11.38
C ILE A 13 -4.13 -2.16 -9.89
N GLN A 14 -4.01 -3.43 -9.50
CA GLN A 14 -3.99 -3.80 -8.08
C GLN A 14 -2.75 -3.26 -7.35
N ALA A 15 -1.59 -3.24 -8.01
CA ALA A 15 -0.39 -2.62 -7.45
C ALA A 15 -0.57 -1.12 -7.20
N HIS A 16 -1.21 -0.40 -8.11
CA HIS A 16 -1.57 1.02 -7.96
C HIS A 16 -2.45 1.25 -6.72
N HIS A 17 -3.56 0.52 -6.59
CA HIS A 17 -4.43 0.64 -5.42
C HIS A 17 -3.73 0.30 -4.10
N ARG A 18 -2.81 -0.68 -4.11
CA ARG A 18 -2.00 -0.98 -2.92
C ARG A 18 -1.10 0.19 -2.55
N LEU A 19 -0.40 0.79 -3.52
CA LEU A 19 0.49 1.93 -3.26
C LEU A 19 -0.28 3.14 -2.77
N GLU A 20 -1.43 3.44 -3.38
CA GLU A 20 -2.34 4.51 -2.94
C GLU A 20 -2.86 4.28 -1.52
N TRP A 21 -3.25 3.05 -1.19
CA TRP A 21 -3.67 2.66 0.15
C TRP A 21 -2.53 2.84 1.18
N MET A 22 -1.30 2.44 0.82
CA MET A 22 -0.13 2.63 1.69
C MET A 22 0.20 4.11 1.90
N ASP A 23 0.14 4.92 0.85
CA ASP A 23 0.34 6.37 0.91
C ASP A 23 -0.65 7.00 1.90
N THR A 24 -1.95 6.78 1.66
CA THR A 24 -3.05 7.31 2.44
C THR A 24 -2.92 6.97 3.92
N HIS A 25 -2.74 5.68 4.27
CA HIS A 25 -2.66 5.27 5.67
C HIS A 25 -1.36 5.69 6.36
N SER A 26 -0.24 5.73 5.64
CA SER A 26 1.02 6.24 6.21
C SER A 26 0.92 7.72 6.56
N GLN A 27 0.31 8.54 5.70
CA GLN A 27 0.07 9.95 5.95
C GLN A 27 -0.92 10.15 7.11
N PHE A 28 -2.03 9.42 7.12
CA PHE A 28 -2.99 9.52 8.23
C PHE A 28 -2.39 9.10 9.58
N LEU A 29 -1.59 8.03 9.62
CA LEU A 29 -0.90 7.62 10.85
C LEU A 29 0.11 8.70 11.29
N LEU A 30 0.87 9.30 10.38
CA LEU A 30 1.77 10.41 10.73
C LEU A 30 1.02 11.58 11.36
N VAL A 31 -0.09 12.01 10.75
CA VAL A 31 -0.94 13.09 11.30
C VAL A 31 -1.53 12.69 12.64
N TRP A 32 -2.02 11.45 12.76
CA TRP A 32 -2.61 10.92 13.99
C TRP A 32 -1.62 10.97 15.15
N TYR A 33 -0.42 10.44 14.94
CA TYR A 33 0.62 10.43 15.97
C TYR A 33 1.22 11.82 16.24
N ALA A 34 1.23 12.73 15.25
CA ALA A 34 1.63 14.11 15.47
C ALA A 34 0.65 14.86 16.39
N ILE A 35 -0.66 14.72 16.16
CA ILE A 35 -1.70 15.32 17.02
C ILE A 35 -1.59 14.77 18.44
N LEU A 36 -1.46 13.45 18.59
CA LEU A 36 -1.32 12.80 19.89
C LEU A 36 -0.04 13.23 20.62
N GLY A 37 1.09 13.33 19.92
CA GLY A 37 2.35 13.81 20.48
C GLY A 37 2.26 15.26 20.95
N ALA A 38 1.62 16.14 20.16
CA ALA A 38 1.39 17.52 20.55
C ALA A 38 0.45 17.64 21.76
N ALA A 39 -0.63 16.88 21.79
CA ALA A 39 -1.55 16.84 22.93
C ALA A 39 -0.84 16.36 24.20
N LEU A 40 -0.04 15.29 24.10
CA LEU A 40 0.78 14.77 25.20
C LEU A 40 1.73 15.83 25.73
N ALA A 41 2.42 16.57 24.85
CA ALA A 41 3.34 17.63 25.24
C ALA A 41 2.62 18.75 26.03
N VAL A 42 1.41 19.15 25.61
CA VAL A 42 0.61 20.15 26.32
C VAL A 42 0.15 19.64 27.69
N VAL A 43 -0.34 18.40 27.77
CA VAL A 43 -0.82 17.81 29.03
C VAL A 43 0.34 17.64 30.02
N ALA A 44 1.52 17.24 29.53
CA ALA A 44 2.71 17.04 30.36
C ALA A 44 3.19 18.32 31.07
N ILE A 45 2.86 19.52 30.55
CA ILE A 45 3.16 20.79 31.24
C ILE A 45 2.42 20.87 32.59
N ARG A 46 1.15 20.45 32.61
CA ARG A 46 0.34 20.45 33.83
C ARG A 46 0.59 19.21 34.69
N TYR A 47 0.84 18.07 34.05
CA TYR A 47 1.03 16.77 34.69
C TYR A 47 2.38 16.15 34.27
N PRO A 48 3.50 16.58 34.86
CA PRO A 48 4.85 16.19 34.41
C PRO A 48 5.19 14.72 34.63
N THR A 49 4.38 13.98 35.40
CA THR A 49 4.57 12.55 35.68
C THR A 49 3.51 11.66 35.03
N LEU A 50 2.82 12.13 33.98
CA LEU A 50 1.73 11.41 33.32
C LEU A 50 2.15 10.02 32.80
N LEU A 51 3.35 9.90 32.22
CA LEU A 51 3.95 8.64 31.76
C LEU A 51 4.98 8.08 32.77
N GLY A 52 4.91 8.54 34.03
CA GLY A 52 5.90 8.26 35.06
C GLY A 52 7.00 9.32 35.17
N LYS A 53 8.07 9.01 35.93
CA LYS A 53 9.12 9.98 36.29
C LYS A 53 9.90 10.56 35.11
N ASN A 54 9.92 9.85 33.98
CA ASN A 54 10.69 10.19 32.77
C ASN A 54 9.78 10.58 31.60
N THR A 55 8.61 11.19 31.88
CA THR A 55 7.61 11.55 30.86
C THR A 55 8.20 12.45 29.77
N ASP A 56 9.06 13.37 30.16
CA ASP A 56 9.83 14.26 29.29
C ASP A 56 10.75 13.48 28.33
N ILE A 57 11.51 12.51 28.84
CA ILE A 57 12.40 11.67 28.05
C ILE A 57 11.59 10.83 27.05
N PHE A 58 10.50 10.20 27.50
CA PHE A 58 9.63 9.42 26.61
C PHE A 58 8.98 10.28 25.52
N GLY A 59 8.50 11.48 25.87
CA GLY A 59 7.95 12.44 24.90
C GLY A 59 8.98 12.87 23.84
N ALA A 60 10.22 13.11 24.26
CA ALA A 60 11.31 13.44 23.35
C ALA A 60 11.65 12.27 22.41
N ILE A 61 11.76 11.05 22.93
CA ILE A 61 12.01 9.84 22.13
C ILE A 61 10.89 9.63 21.11
N LEU A 62 9.62 9.77 21.52
CA LEU A 62 8.47 9.66 20.60
C LEU A 62 8.54 10.69 19.47
N SER A 63 8.94 11.92 19.78
CA SER A 63 9.09 12.99 18.78
C SER A 63 10.21 12.70 17.77
N ILE A 64 11.36 12.22 18.25
CA ILE A 64 12.49 11.80 17.40
C ILE A 64 12.09 10.61 16.53
N ALA A 65 11.41 9.61 17.11
CA ALA A 65 10.93 8.46 16.38
C ALA A 65 9.92 8.86 15.29
N LEU A 66 8.97 9.74 15.61
CA LEU A 66 7.99 10.25 14.65
C LEU A 66 8.66 11.00 13.49
N LEU A 67 9.69 11.80 13.77
CA LEU A 67 10.49 12.45 12.75
C LEU A 67 11.18 11.44 11.83
N GLY A 68 11.81 10.41 12.40
CA GLY A 68 12.46 9.34 11.64
C GLY A 68 11.47 8.57 10.75
N VAL A 69 10.29 8.24 11.28
CA VAL A 69 9.21 7.59 10.52
C VAL A 69 8.71 8.51 9.40
N SER A 70 8.51 9.80 9.66
CA SER A 70 8.10 10.79 8.67
C SER A 70 9.07 10.83 7.49
N LEU A 71 10.37 10.91 7.76
CA LEU A 71 11.41 10.90 6.72
C LEU A 71 11.41 9.58 5.95
N SER A 72 11.24 8.44 6.64
CA SER A 72 11.17 7.14 5.99
C SER A 72 9.96 7.01 5.04
N VAL A 73 8.80 7.53 5.44
CA VAL A 73 7.59 7.56 4.61
C VAL A 73 7.80 8.46 3.40
N ALA A 74 8.35 9.66 3.59
CA ALA A 74 8.66 10.59 2.50
C ALA A 74 9.63 9.96 1.47
N ASN A 75 10.71 9.31 1.94
CA ASN A 75 11.71 8.69 1.06
C ASN A 75 11.19 7.47 0.29
N ARG A 76 10.12 6.81 0.74
CA ARG A 76 9.54 5.67 0.04
C ARG A 76 8.66 6.06 -1.16
N ASP A 77 8.27 7.34 -1.24
CA ASP A 77 7.50 7.97 -2.31
C ASP A 77 6.37 7.08 -2.86
N PHE A 78 5.48 6.63 -1.97
CA PHE A 78 4.36 5.77 -2.36
C PHE A 78 3.47 6.43 -3.39
N ARG A 79 3.25 7.75 -3.27
CA ARG A 79 2.46 8.55 -4.20
C ARG A 79 3.08 8.61 -5.60
N GLY A 80 4.36 8.96 -5.72
CA GLY A 80 5.04 9.02 -7.03
C GLY A 80 5.05 7.66 -7.72
N ARG A 81 5.31 6.59 -6.97
CA ARG A 81 5.24 5.21 -7.48
C ARG A 81 3.83 4.82 -7.92
N ALA A 82 2.80 5.21 -7.17
CA ALA A 82 1.41 4.96 -7.54
C ALA A 82 1.04 5.67 -8.85
N LEU A 83 1.50 6.92 -9.05
CA LEU A 83 1.28 7.69 -10.28
C LEU A 83 1.99 7.06 -11.49
N ASN A 84 3.23 6.60 -11.32
CA ASN A 84 3.98 5.91 -12.37
C ASN A 84 3.28 4.61 -12.76
N MET A 85 2.86 3.80 -11.77
CA MET A 85 2.08 2.58 -12.00
C MET A 85 0.78 2.87 -12.75
N ARG A 86 0.13 4.01 -12.45
CA ARG A 86 -1.10 4.45 -13.13
C ARG A 86 -0.89 4.77 -14.60
N LYS A 87 0.11 5.60 -14.92
CA LYS A 87 0.46 5.92 -16.30
C LYS A 87 0.76 4.65 -17.08
N ASN A 88 1.50 3.74 -16.47
CA ASN A 88 1.93 2.51 -17.11
C ASN A 88 0.78 1.52 -17.37
N TYR A 89 -0.10 1.26 -16.40
CA TYR A 89 -1.23 0.34 -16.65
C TYR A 89 -2.19 0.90 -17.71
N LEU A 90 -2.35 2.23 -17.81
CA LEU A 90 -3.16 2.87 -18.87
C LEU A 90 -2.51 2.66 -20.24
N ALA A 91 -1.19 2.79 -20.35
CA ALA A 91 -0.45 2.50 -21.57
C ALA A 91 -0.56 1.02 -21.97
N LEU A 92 -0.48 0.10 -21.01
CA LEU A 92 -0.70 -1.33 -21.25
C LEU A 92 -2.14 -1.65 -21.66
N GLN A 93 -3.13 -0.98 -21.06
CA GLN A 93 -4.53 -1.13 -21.46
C GLN A 93 -4.74 -0.66 -22.90
N HIS A 94 -4.13 0.47 -23.28
CA HIS A 94 -4.14 0.95 -24.65
C HIS A 94 -3.48 -0.07 -25.60
N LEU A 95 -2.30 -0.60 -25.27
CA LEU A 95 -1.64 -1.65 -26.05
C LEU A 95 -2.52 -2.89 -26.21
N TYR A 96 -3.16 -3.35 -25.12
CA TYR A 96 -4.10 -4.46 -25.16
C TYR A 96 -5.25 -4.18 -26.14
N ASN A 97 -5.86 -3.00 -26.08
CA ASN A 97 -6.95 -2.62 -26.96
C ASN A 97 -6.52 -2.59 -28.42
N VAL A 98 -5.32 -2.08 -28.74
CA VAL A 98 -4.77 -2.05 -30.10
C VAL A 98 -4.60 -3.48 -30.65
N ILE A 99 -3.96 -4.37 -29.89
CA ILE A 99 -3.75 -5.76 -30.31
C ILE A 99 -5.10 -6.49 -30.47
N ASN A 100 -6.03 -6.26 -29.55
CA ASN A 100 -7.36 -6.88 -29.58
C ASN A 100 -8.19 -6.41 -30.78
N THR A 101 -8.18 -5.11 -31.10
CA THR A 101 -8.89 -4.57 -32.27
C THR A 101 -8.26 -5.05 -33.58
N ARG A 102 -6.93 -5.12 -33.65
CA ARG A 102 -6.22 -5.61 -34.84
C ARG A 102 -6.34 -7.13 -35.02
N ASN A 103 -6.67 -7.88 -33.97
CA ASN A 103 -6.68 -9.35 -33.94
C ASN A 103 -5.38 -10.01 -34.45
N ALA A 104 -4.26 -9.27 -34.42
CA ALA A 104 -2.95 -9.75 -34.85
C ALA A 104 -1.87 -9.13 -33.96
N ILE A 105 -0.89 -9.96 -33.62
CA ILE A 105 0.31 -9.56 -32.86
C ILE A 105 1.41 -9.25 -33.87
N GLN A 106 2.03 -8.08 -33.74
CA GLN A 106 3.18 -7.65 -34.53
C GLN A 106 4.42 -7.58 -33.64
N SER A 107 5.60 -7.67 -34.26
CA SER A 107 6.89 -7.57 -33.55
C SER A 107 7.02 -6.28 -32.76
N GLU A 108 6.45 -5.17 -33.28
CA GLU A 108 6.41 -3.87 -32.62
C GLU A 108 5.66 -3.88 -31.28
N ASP A 109 4.62 -4.70 -31.14
CA ASP A 109 3.90 -4.81 -29.86
C ASP A 109 4.75 -5.49 -28.79
N ILE A 110 5.64 -6.41 -29.20
CA ILE A 110 6.52 -7.14 -28.28
C ILE A 110 7.54 -6.15 -27.72
N VAL A 111 8.17 -5.38 -28.60
CA VAL A 111 9.11 -4.32 -28.21
C VAL A 111 8.43 -3.31 -27.28
N LYS A 112 7.24 -2.83 -27.66
CA LYS A 112 6.48 -1.88 -26.83
C LYS A 112 6.05 -2.46 -25.49
N TYR A 113 5.69 -3.75 -25.45
CA TYR A 113 5.37 -4.42 -24.20
C TYR A 113 6.60 -4.50 -23.29
N ASP A 114 7.76 -4.86 -23.83
CA ASP A 114 9.00 -4.95 -23.05
C ASP A 114 9.48 -3.58 -22.55
N GLU A 115 9.34 -2.53 -23.35
CA GLU A 115 9.54 -1.13 -22.93
C GLU A 115 8.64 -0.78 -21.75
N LEU A 116 7.33 -1.05 -21.85
CA LEU A 116 6.38 -0.82 -20.77
C LEU A 116 6.67 -1.68 -19.54
N MET A 117 7.27 -2.85 -19.71
CA MET A 117 7.68 -3.68 -18.58
C MET A 117 8.85 -3.08 -17.80
N ASN A 118 9.79 -2.43 -18.50
CA ASN A 118 10.99 -1.82 -17.92
C ASN A 118 10.78 -0.40 -17.39
N ASP A 119 9.72 0.29 -17.81
CA ASP A 119 9.41 1.68 -17.46
C ASP A 119 9.05 1.90 -15.98
N VAL A 120 8.49 0.90 -15.30
CA VAL A 120 8.05 1.02 -13.90
C VAL A 120 8.41 -0.20 -13.08
N GLU A 121 8.45 -0.01 -11.76
CA GLU A 121 8.61 -1.12 -10.82
C GLU A 121 7.60 -2.24 -11.07
N ASN A 122 8.01 -3.49 -10.79
CA ASN A 122 7.14 -4.62 -11.03
C ASN A 122 6.04 -4.73 -9.96
N HIS A 123 4.87 -5.20 -10.38
CA HIS A 123 3.82 -5.62 -9.46
C HIS A 123 4.29 -6.83 -8.64
N ARG A 124 3.72 -7.01 -7.44
CA ARG A 124 4.01 -8.18 -6.61
C ARG A 124 3.12 -9.34 -7.05
N ALA A 125 3.59 -10.57 -6.82
CA ALA A 125 2.78 -11.78 -7.05
C ALA A 125 1.43 -11.74 -6.30
N MET A 126 1.38 -11.03 -5.17
CA MET A 126 0.16 -10.84 -4.39
C MET A 126 -0.90 -10.00 -5.12
N ASP A 127 -0.49 -9.04 -5.96
CA ASP A 127 -1.40 -8.20 -6.73
C ASP A 127 -2.15 -9.01 -7.79
N ASP A 128 -1.40 -9.85 -8.52
CA ASP A 128 -1.97 -10.81 -9.50
C ASP A 128 -2.93 -11.79 -8.81
N LYS A 129 -2.53 -12.38 -7.68
CA LYS A 129 -3.40 -13.29 -6.92
C LYS A 129 -4.66 -12.60 -6.43
N THR A 130 -4.54 -11.38 -5.90
CA THR A 130 -5.69 -10.60 -5.40
C THR A 130 -6.66 -10.29 -6.54
N PHE A 131 -6.14 -9.89 -7.70
CA PHE A 131 -6.95 -9.70 -8.90
C PHE A 131 -7.69 -10.98 -9.30
N ARG A 132 -6.96 -12.10 -9.40
CA ARG A 132 -7.50 -13.38 -9.88
C ARG A 132 -8.56 -13.95 -8.94
N VAL A 133 -8.33 -13.87 -7.63
CA VAL A 133 -9.29 -14.32 -6.61
C VAL A 133 -10.57 -13.49 -6.63
N ARG A 134 -10.46 -12.17 -6.76
CA ARG A 134 -11.64 -11.28 -6.79
C ARG A 134 -12.48 -11.43 -8.06
N ASN A 135 -11.87 -11.78 -9.18
CA ASN A 135 -12.54 -11.88 -10.49
C ASN A 135 -12.69 -13.33 -10.97
N ALA A 136 -12.61 -14.31 -10.07
CA ALA A 136 -12.50 -15.71 -10.42
C ALA A 136 -13.63 -16.24 -11.33
N SER A 137 -14.84 -15.74 -11.17
CA SER A 137 -16.01 -16.10 -11.99
C SER A 137 -15.94 -15.58 -13.42
N GLN A 138 -15.23 -14.47 -13.66
CA GLN A 138 -15.11 -13.81 -14.96
C GLN A 138 -13.87 -14.26 -15.75
N LEU A 139 -13.00 -15.07 -15.14
CA LEU A 139 -11.76 -15.52 -15.77
C LEU A 139 -11.98 -16.73 -16.68
N THR A 140 -11.54 -16.58 -17.94
CA THR A 140 -11.47 -17.68 -18.91
C THR A 140 -10.16 -18.46 -18.76
N SER A 141 -9.04 -17.79 -18.49
CA SER A 141 -7.72 -18.38 -18.29
C SER A 141 -7.13 -18.04 -16.90
N ARG A 142 -6.11 -18.80 -16.47
CA ARG A 142 -5.41 -18.63 -15.16
C ARG A 142 -6.35 -18.52 -13.94
N LYS A 143 -7.33 -19.42 -13.80
CA LYS A 143 -8.22 -19.44 -12.62
C LYS A 143 -7.44 -19.63 -11.31
N PRO A 144 -7.85 -19.00 -10.20
CA PRO A 144 -7.17 -19.13 -8.91
C PRO A 144 -7.35 -20.53 -8.31
N ARG A 145 -6.30 -21.06 -7.67
CA ARG A 145 -6.35 -22.30 -6.89
C ARG A 145 -6.86 -22.02 -5.48
N ARG A 146 -7.42 -23.03 -4.80
CA ARG A 146 -7.88 -22.91 -3.38
C ARG A 146 -6.81 -22.33 -2.43
N ARG A 147 -5.54 -22.70 -2.62
CA ARG A 147 -4.41 -22.13 -1.85
C ARG A 147 -4.25 -20.62 -2.06
N GLU A 148 -4.49 -20.12 -3.27
CA GLU A 148 -4.39 -18.69 -3.59
C GLU A 148 -5.52 -17.90 -2.92
N TYR A 149 -6.74 -18.47 -2.81
CA TYR A 149 -7.82 -17.87 -2.02
C TYR A 149 -7.43 -17.69 -0.55
N PHE A 150 -6.89 -18.74 0.08
CA PHE A 150 -6.44 -18.67 1.46
C PHE A 150 -5.34 -17.62 1.64
N GLN A 151 -4.35 -17.58 0.74
CA GLN A 151 -3.29 -16.57 0.78
C GLN A 151 -3.85 -15.14 0.68
N VAL A 152 -4.76 -14.88 -0.27
CA VAL A 152 -5.40 -13.56 -0.44
C VAL A 152 -6.22 -13.16 0.77
N TYR A 153 -7.01 -14.09 1.30
CA TYR A 153 -7.82 -13.84 2.49
C TYR A 153 -6.93 -13.53 3.70
N PHE A 154 -5.96 -14.40 4.00
CA PHE A 154 -5.04 -14.23 5.11
C PHE A 154 -4.27 -12.91 5.03
N PHE A 155 -3.69 -12.58 3.87
CA PHE A 155 -2.97 -11.33 3.67
C PHE A 155 -3.87 -10.11 3.86
N THR A 156 -5.12 -10.19 3.38
CA THR A 156 -6.10 -9.10 3.52
C THR A 156 -6.45 -8.88 4.98
N VAL A 157 -6.80 -9.94 5.72
CA VAL A 157 -7.11 -9.86 7.15
C VAL A 157 -5.91 -9.33 7.94
N PHE A 158 -4.73 -9.90 7.72
CA PHE A 158 -3.51 -9.50 8.40
C PHE A 158 -3.18 -8.01 8.20
N LYS A 159 -3.35 -7.51 6.97
CA LYS A 159 -3.17 -6.08 6.64
C LYS A 159 -4.09 -5.19 7.49
N TYR A 160 -5.36 -5.54 7.62
CA TYR A 160 -6.32 -4.75 8.41
C TYR A 160 -6.09 -4.88 9.91
N VAL A 161 -5.69 -6.06 10.41
CA VAL A 161 -5.34 -6.28 11.82
C VAL A 161 -4.14 -5.41 12.21
N ILE A 162 -3.07 -5.40 11.42
CA ILE A 162 -1.91 -4.53 11.66
C ILE A 162 -2.34 -3.07 11.69
N LEU A 163 -3.12 -2.64 10.71
CA LEU A 163 -3.57 -1.26 10.62
C LEU A 163 -4.40 -0.86 11.84
N PHE A 164 -5.33 -1.72 12.25
CA PHE A 164 -6.14 -1.53 13.45
C PHE A 164 -5.27 -1.35 14.68
N ILE A 165 -4.29 -2.23 14.90
CA ILE A 165 -3.34 -2.13 16.01
C ILE A 165 -2.65 -0.76 16.01
N PHE A 166 -2.10 -0.30 14.88
CA PHE A 166 -1.44 1.00 14.80
C PHE A 166 -2.36 2.17 15.15
N TYR A 167 -3.62 2.16 14.71
CA TYR A 167 -4.54 3.24 15.08
C TYR A 167 -4.97 3.19 16.55
N THR A 168 -5.16 1.99 17.11
CA THR A 168 -5.66 1.83 18.48
C THR A 168 -4.58 1.88 19.55
N THR A 169 -3.31 1.62 19.21
CA THR A 169 -2.19 1.60 20.17
C THR A 169 -2.18 2.82 21.10
N PRO A 170 -2.30 4.07 20.61
CA PRO A 170 -2.28 5.24 21.49
C PRO A 170 -3.46 5.30 22.47
N VAL A 171 -4.63 4.84 22.04
CA VAL A 171 -5.84 4.82 22.89
C VAL A 171 -5.70 3.75 23.97
N ILE A 172 -5.19 2.57 23.61
CA ILE A 172 -4.92 1.49 24.56
C ILE A 172 -3.89 1.94 25.60
N VAL A 173 -2.81 2.59 25.15
CA VAL A 173 -1.78 3.15 26.05
C VAL A 173 -2.40 4.21 26.97
N ALA A 174 -3.20 5.13 26.44
CA ALA A 174 -3.87 6.14 27.24
C ALA A 174 -4.82 5.55 28.30
N TRP A 175 -5.54 4.47 27.96
CA TRP A 175 -6.41 3.75 28.89
C TRP A 175 -5.61 3.12 30.04
N TYR A 176 -4.52 2.43 29.74
CA TYR A 176 -3.63 1.83 30.75
C TYR A 176 -2.91 2.83 31.65
N LEU A 177 -2.80 4.10 31.22
CA LEU A 177 -2.21 5.17 32.04
C LEU A 177 -3.24 5.87 32.92
N TYR A 178 -4.53 5.71 32.60
CA TYR A 178 -5.63 6.27 33.39
C TYR A 178 -6.04 5.33 34.54
N GLU A 179 -6.00 4.01 34.32
CA GLU A 179 -6.14 2.98 35.37
C GLU A 179 -4.91 2.91 36.29
#